data_AF-A0A286TZ75-F1
#
_entry.id   AF-A0A286TZ75-F1
#
_cell.length_a   1.000
_cell.length_b   1.000
_cell.length_c   1.000
_cell.angle_alpha   90.00
_cell.angle_beta   90.00
_cell.angle_gamma   90.00
#
_symmetry.space_group_name_H-M   'P 1'
#
loop_
_entity.id
_entity.type
_entity.pdbx_description
1 polymer ?
#
loop_
_entity_poly.entity_id
_entity_poly.type
_entity_poly.pdbx_seq_one_letter_code
_entity_poly.pdbx_strand_id
1 'polypeptide(L)'
;MSVLEKVRQLEKYIAVDSATVDPVISMAIDKLLAREVARMLEVKARLGDQLKEFEKKYSLNTSDFYTRYKKGAMGDDMDFIEWASTVEMMENAEKRLALLNKESYS
;
A
#
# COMPACT_ATOMS: atom_id res chain seq x y z
N MET A 1 -1.07 -9.35 -24.35
CA MET A 1 -1.28 -9.84 -22.97
C MET A 1 -0.88 -8.78 -21.97
N SER A 2 -1.84 -8.33 -21.17
CA SER A 2 -1.67 -7.55 -19.94
C SER A 2 -0.90 -8.34 -18.88
N VAL A 3 -0.41 -7.64 -17.85
CA VAL A 3 0.28 -8.28 -16.71
C VAL A 3 -0.64 -9.29 -16.01
N LEU A 4 -1.92 -8.94 -15.83
CA LEU A 4 -2.90 -9.83 -15.19
C LEU A 4 -3.14 -11.11 -15.99
N GLU A 5 -3.20 -11.03 -17.31
CA GLU A 5 -3.32 -12.21 -18.17
C GLU A 5 -2.10 -13.12 -18.05
N LYS A 6 -0.89 -12.55 -17.97
CA LYS A 6 0.35 -13.32 -17.75
C LYS A 6 0.36 -14.02 -16.39
N VAL A 7 -0.07 -13.35 -15.32
CA VAL A 7 -0.17 -13.95 -13.98
C VAL A 7 -1.18 -15.10 -13.95
N ARG A 8 -2.35 -14.94 -14.58
CA ARG A 8 -3.36 -16.01 -14.70
C ARG A 8 -2.89 -17.21 -15.51
N GLN A 9 -2.05 -16.99 -16.52
CA GLN A 9 -1.45 -18.09 -17.27
C GLN A 9 -0.44 -18.85 -16.41
N LEU A 10 0.38 -18.13 -15.64
CA LEU A 10 1.35 -18.73 -14.71
C LEU A 10 0.65 -19.53 -13.60
N GLU A 11 -0.43 -18.99 -13.03
CA GLU A 11 -1.30 -19.69 -12.08
C GLU A 11 -1.79 -21.03 -12.64
N LYS A 12 -2.36 -21.02 -13.86
CA LYS A 12 -2.83 -22.25 -14.52
C LYS A 12 -1.68 -23.25 -14.75
N TYR A 13 -0.50 -22.78 -15.14
CA TYR A 13 0.66 -23.63 -15.38
C TYR A 13 1.13 -24.30 -14.07
N ILE A 14 1.24 -23.54 -12.99
CA ILE A 14 1.63 -24.04 -11.67
C ILE A 14 0.60 -25.04 -11.12
N ALA A 15 -0.70 -24.81 -11.36
CA ALA A 15 -1.77 -25.66 -10.87
C ALA A 15 -1.84 -27.04 -11.56
N VAL A 16 -1.24 -27.22 -12.74
CA VAL A 16 -1.25 -28.49 -13.48
C VAL A 16 -0.31 -29.53 -12.87
N ASP A 17 0.82 -29.11 -12.29
CA ASP A 17 1.78 -30.00 -11.65
C ASP A 17 2.44 -29.31 -10.45
N SER A 18 1.75 -29.31 -9.31
CA SER A 18 2.24 -28.71 -8.06
C SER A 18 3.42 -29.48 -7.45
N ALA A 19 3.71 -30.70 -7.92
CA ALA A 19 4.82 -31.51 -7.43
C ALA A 19 6.18 -31.10 -8.03
N THR A 20 6.19 -30.37 -9.15
CA THR A 20 7.42 -29.97 -9.85
C THR A 20 7.42 -28.50 -10.27
N VAL A 21 6.91 -27.59 -9.42
CA VAL A 21 7.05 -26.16 -9.69
C VAL A 21 8.53 -25.83 -9.83
N ASP A 22 8.92 -25.32 -11.00
CA ASP A 22 10.30 -24.90 -11.26
C ASP A 22 10.76 -23.94 -10.14
N PRO A 23 11.83 -24.27 -9.39
CA PRO A 23 12.33 -23.43 -8.31
C PRO A 23 12.61 -22.00 -8.74
N VAL A 24 13.00 -21.78 -10.00
CA VAL A 24 13.25 -20.45 -10.55
C VAL A 24 11.98 -19.61 -10.58
N ILE A 25 10.82 -20.22 -10.89
CA ILE A 25 9.52 -19.53 -10.90
C ILE A 25 9.14 -19.12 -9.48
N SER A 26 9.26 -20.03 -8.51
CA SER A 26 9.01 -19.73 -7.09
C SER A 26 9.88 -18.56 -6.61
N MET A 27 11.19 -18.65 -6.81
CA MET A 27 12.15 -17.61 -6.41
C MET A 27 11.87 -16.26 -7.09
N ALA A 28 11.40 -16.26 -8.34
CA ALA A 28 11.06 -15.05 -9.04
C ALA A 28 9.81 -14.38 -8.44
N ILE A 29 8.77 -15.17 -8.12
CA ILE A 29 7.55 -14.69 -7.45
C ILE A 29 7.91 -14.12 -6.06
N ASP A 30 8.70 -14.85 -5.26
CA ASP A 30 9.13 -14.41 -3.93
C ASP A 30 9.87 -13.07 -3.99
N LYS A 31 10.82 -12.93 -4.92
CA LYS A 31 11.56 -11.67 -5.12
C LYS A 31 10.67 -10.52 -5.55
N LEU A 32 9.69 -10.79 -6.42
CA LEU A 32 8.73 -9.77 -6.85
C LEU A 32 7.86 -9.32 -5.67
N LEU A 33 7.28 -10.25 -4.91
CA LEU A 33 6.49 -9.95 -3.73
C LEU A 33 7.30 -9.16 -2.68
N ALA A 34 8.50 -9.62 -2.35
CA ALA A 34 9.39 -8.93 -1.41
C ALA A 34 9.72 -7.50 -1.86
N ARG A 35 9.98 -7.30 -3.16
CA ARG A 35 10.23 -5.98 -3.74
C ARG A 35 9.01 -5.06 -3.67
N GLU A 36 7.81 -5.59 -3.92
CA GLU A 36 6.57 -4.83 -3.81
C GLU A 36 6.29 -4.41 -2.36
N VAL A 37 6.46 -5.34 -1.40
CA VAL A 37 6.34 -5.05 0.04
C VAL A 37 7.33 -3.97 0.46
N ALA A 38 8.61 -4.10 0.12
CA ALA A 38 9.64 -3.12 0.47
C ALA A 38 9.29 -1.72 -0.06
N ARG A 39 8.82 -1.62 -1.32
CA ARG A 39 8.40 -0.34 -1.90
C ARG A 39 7.20 0.26 -1.17
N MET A 40 6.21 -0.54 -0.80
CA MET A 40 5.05 -0.03 -0.08
C MET A 40 5.40 0.40 1.35
N LEU A 41 6.34 -0.26 2.01
CA LEU A 41 6.89 0.17 3.30
C LEU A 41 7.61 1.52 3.18
N GLU A 42 8.41 1.72 2.12
CA GLU A 42 9.07 3.00 1.86
C GLU A 42 8.06 4.14 1.61
N VAL A 43 7.03 3.88 0.81
CA VAL A 43 5.91 4.83 0.60
C VAL A 43 5.24 5.16 1.92
N LYS A 44 4.95 4.15 2.75
CA LYS A 44 4.33 4.32 4.06
C LYS A 44 5.19 5.19 4.98
N ALA A 45 6.49 4.93 5.03
CA ALA A 45 7.43 5.71 5.84
C ALA A 45 7.42 7.19 5.44
N ARG A 46 7.54 7.48 4.14
CA ARG A 46 7.52 8.86 3.61
C ARG A 46 6.22 9.58 3.93
N LEU A 47 5.06 8.93 3.71
CA LEU A 47 3.76 9.51 4.02
C LEU A 47 3.61 9.73 5.53
N GLY A 48 4.12 8.82 6.35
CA GLY A 48 4.08 8.94 7.81
C GLY A 48 4.88 10.15 8.31
N ASP A 49 6.04 10.42 7.72
CA ASP A 49 6.82 11.60 8.07
C ASP A 49 6.15 12.91 7.61
N GLN A 50 5.54 12.92 6.42
CA GLN A 50 4.74 14.06 5.96
C GLN A 50 3.53 14.33 6.88
N LEU A 51 2.84 13.28 7.34
CA LEU A 51 1.75 13.43 8.32
C LEU A 51 2.25 14.05 9.63
N LYS A 52 3.40 13.62 10.17
CA LYS A 52 3.98 14.20 11.39
C LYS A 52 4.34 15.68 11.20
N GLU A 53 4.78 16.09 10.02
CA GLU A 53 5.05 17.51 9.73
C GLU A 53 3.79 18.36 9.82
N PHE A 54 2.68 17.89 9.25
CA PHE A 54 1.39 18.55 9.41
C PHE A 54 0.91 18.57 10.86
N GLU A 55 1.01 17.44 11.57
CA GLU A 55 0.63 17.36 12.98
C GLU A 55 1.39 18.36 13.84
N LYS A 56 2.70 18.51 13.59
CA LYS A 56 3.54 19.49 14.27
C LYS A 56 3.18 20.93 13.86
N LYS A 57 2.97 21.20 12.57
CA LYS A 57 2.65 22.54 12.04
C LYS A 57 1.35 23.08 12.64
N TYR A 58 0.33 22.21 12.75
CA TYR A 58 -1.00 22.60 13.20
C TYR A 58 -1.32 22.23 14.65
N SER A 59 -0.39 21.57 15.35
CA SER A 59 -0.57 21.06 16.72
C SER A 59 -1.87 20.25 16.87
N LEU A 60 -2.18 19.43 15.86
CA LEU A 60 -3.40 18.66 15.75
C LEU A 60 -3.06 17.27 15.22
N ASN A 61 -3.53 16.20 15.87
CA ASN A 61 -3.26 14.85 15.35
C ASN A 61 -4.05 14.60 14.04
N THR A 62 -3.52 13.71 13.20
CA THR A 62 -4.07 13.40 11.88
C THR A 62 -5.49 12.83 11.97
N SER A 63 -5.80 12.01 12.98
CA SER A 63 -7.14 11.42 13.15
C SER A 63 -8.21 12.47 13.43
N ASP A 64 -7.91 13.45 14.27
CA ASP A 64 -8.80 14.54 14.63
C ASP A 64 -8.94 15.52 13.46
N PHE A 65 -7.82 15.84 12.81
CA PHE A 65 -7.82 16.62 11.57
C PHE A 65 -8.75 15.97 10.53
N TYR A 66 -8.54 14.70 10.19
CA TYR A 66 -9.28 14.03 9.13
C TYR A 66 -10.77 13.88 9.48
N THR A 67 -11.10 13.67 10.76
CA THR A 67 -12.49 13.66 11.24
C THR A 67 -13.17 15.01 11.05
N ARG A 68 -12.49 16.12 11.34
CA ARG A 68 -13.02 17.47 11.17
C ARG A 68 -13.09 17.87 9.69
N TYR A 69 -12.07 17.52 8.90
CA TYR A 69 -12.02 17.76 7.46
C TYR A 69 -13.21 17.11 6.75
N LYS A 70 -13.50 15.83 7.05
CA LYS A 70 -14.67 15.13 6.48
C LYS A 70 -16.03 15.69 6.89
N LYS A 71 -16.08 16.46 7.98
CA LYS A 71 -17.30 17.18 8.42
C LYS A 71 -17.45 18.56 7.79
N GLY A 72 -16.52 18.97 6.92
CA GLY A 72 -16.47 20.32 6.37
C GLY A 72 -16.14 21.40 7.41
N ALA A 73 -15.54 20.99 8.54
CA ALA A 73 -15.17 21.90 9.63
C ALA A 73 -13.73 22.42 9.52
N MET A 74 -13.06 22.13 8.40
CA MET A 74 -11.76 22.68 8.03
C MET A 74 -11.95 23.73 6.94
N GLY A 75 -11.09 24.75 6.95
CA GLY A 75 -11.07 25.76 5.90
C GLY A 75 -10.63 25.19 4.56
N ASP A 76 -10.44 26.08 3.59
CA ASP A 76 -10.01 25.79 2.22
C ASP A 76 -8.49 25.94 2.01
N ASP A 77 -7.72 26.00 3.09
CA ASP A 77 -6.25 26.05 3.01
C ASP A 77 -5.72 24.85 2.22
N MET A 78 -4.82 25.13 1.27
CA MET A 78 -4.19 24.13 0.40
C MET A 78 -3.55 22.99 1.23
N ASP A 79 -2.96 23.34 2.37
CA ASP A 79 -2.39 22.39 3.33
C ASP A 79 -3.40 21.35 3.82
N PHE A 80 -4.67 21.71 4.04
CA PHE A 80 -5.67 20.75 4.50
C PHE A 80 -6.05 19.78 3.38
N ILE A 81 -6.09 20.25 2.14
CA ILE A 81 -6.34 19.40 0.97
C ILE A 81 -5.17 18.42 0.79
N GLU A 82 -3.94 18.90 0.92
CA GLU A 82 -2.73 18.08 0.85
C GLU A 82 -2.71 17.05 1.99
N TRP A 83 -2.94 17.48 3.23
CA TRP A 83 -2.96 16.59 4.39
C TRP A 83 -4.03 15.49 4.25
N ALA A 84 -5.25 15.84 3.83
CA ALA A 84 -6.30 14.85 3.57
C ALA A 84 -5.89 13.84 2.49
N SER A 85 -5.25 14.33 1.42
CA SER A 85 -4.73 13.47 0.35
C SER A 85 -3.64 12.53 0.87
N THR A 86 -2.74 13.01 1.74
CA THR A 86 -1.70 12.18 2.37
C THR A 86 -2.30 11.08 3.25
N VAL A 87 -3.39 11.36 3.98
CA VAL A 87 -4.14 10.35 4.75
C VAL A 87 -4.70 9.26 3.83
N GLU A 88 -5.36 9.66 2.75
CA GLU A 88 -5.94 8.70 1.80
C GLU A 88 -4.86 7.86 1.09
N MET A 89 -3.73 8.46 0.77
CA MET A 89 -2.57 7.75 0.22
C MET A 89 -2.00 6.74 1.23
N MET A 90 -1.96 7.09 2.52
CA MET A 90 -1.53 6.18 3.59
C MET A 90 -2.47 4.97 3.68
N GLU A 91 -3.78 5.20 3.74
CA GLU A 91 -4.77 4.11 3.77
C GLU A 91 -4.66 3.20 2.55
N ASN A 92 -4.42 3.77 1.36
CA ASN A 92 -4.24 3.00 0.13
C ASN A 92 -2.95 2.16 0.14
N ALA A 93 -1.85 2.69 0.67
CA ALA A 93 -0.61 1.94 0.85
C ALA A 93 -0.79 0.77 1.82
N GLU A 94 -1.50 0.99 2.94
CA GLU A 94 -1.81 -0.06 3.92
C GLU A 94 -2.71 -1.16 3.34
N LYS A 95 -3.75 -0.81 2.57
CA LYS A 95 -4.60 -1.79 1.87
C LYS A 95 -3.78 -2.65 0.91
N ARG A 96 -2.84 -2.07 0.16
CA ARG A 96 -1.97 -2.80 -0.78
C ARG A 96 -0.99 -3.71 -0.03
N LEU A 97 -0.40 -3.25 1.07
CA LEU A 97 0.45 -4.09 1.93
C LEU A 97 -0.31 -5.27 2.51
N ALA A 98 -1.54 -5.07 2.97
CA ALA A 98 -2.38 -6.13 3.49
C ALA A 98 -2.67 -7.23 2.45
N LEU A 99 -2.83 -6.85 1.17
CA LEU A 99 -3.00 -7.82 0.07
C LEU A 99 -1.71 -8.61 -0.20
N LEU A 100 -0.54 -7.95 -0.14
CA LEU A 100 0.76 -8.59 -0.37
C LEU A 100 1.18 -9.55 0.77
N ASN A 101 0.74 -9.27 2.00
CA ASN A 101 1.09 -10.08 3.19
C ASN A 101 0.08 -11.19 3.52
N LYS A 102 -1.04 -11.29 2.78
CA LYS A 102 -2.15 -12.19 3.14
C LYS A 102 -1.81 -13.68 3.04
N GLU A 103 -0.70 -14.05 2.39
CA GLU A 103 -0.26 -15.45 2.26
C GLU A 103 0.69 -15.94 3.36
N SER A 104 1.09 -15.10 4.33
CA SER A 104 1.86 -15.59 5.49
C SER A 104 0.99 -16.28 6.57
N TYR A 105 -0.33 -16.33 6.37
CA TYR A 105 -1.30 -17.00 7.26
C TYR A 105 -2.35 -17.75 6.43
N SER A 106 -1.94 -18.78 5.69
CA SER A 106 -2.84 -19.86 5.26
C SER A 106 -2.10 -21.17 5.10
#